data_AF-A0A256YUX7-F1
#
_entry.id   AF-A0A256YUX7-F1
#
_cell.length_a   1.000
_cell.length_b   1.000
_cell.length_c   1.000
_cell.angle_alpha   90.00
_cell.angle_beta   90.00
_cell.angle_gamma   90.00
#
_symmetry.space_group_name_H-M   'P 1'
#
loop_
_entity.id
_entity.type
_entity.pdbx_description
1 polymer ?
#
loop_
_entity_poly.entity_id
_entity_poly.type
_entity_poly.pdbx_seq_one_letter_code
_entity_poly.pdbx_strand_id
1 'polypeptide(L)'
;MLSQRFTEVWVIGGVDEADSELLKQALVTALTKGSRRIRFRFYLPSLGDLSYMEAMRPVLLENVVASIVVEEKPLEELERDLETVGEEVIVVSGREGRNILDSLEKLKSQVKVISR
;
A
#
# COMPACT_ATOMS: atom_id res chain seq x y z
N MET A 1 1.06 25.67 7.53
CA MET A 1 1.66 24.37 7.95
C MET A 1 1.71 23.49 6.71
N LEU A 2 2.90 22.98 6.39
CA LEU A 2 3.21 22.28 5.15
C LEU A 2 2.24 21.10 4.92
N SER A 3 1.33 21.25 3.97
CA SER A 3 0.57 20.16 3.35
C SER A 3 1.51 19.30 2.51
N GLN A 4 2.52 18.69 3.14
CA GLN A 4 3.41 17.78 2.44
C GLN A 4 2.63 16.51 2.14
N ARG A 5 2.31 16.30 0.86
CA ARG A 5 1.64 15.11 0.33
C ARG A 5 2.43 13.85 0.70
N PHE A 6 1.70 12.80 1.08
CA PHE A 6 2.26 11.47 1.24
C PHE A 6 2.37 10.81 -0.13
N THR A 7 3.43 10.03 -0.35
CA THR A 7 3.37 9.01 -1.40
C THR A 7 2.50 7.87 -0.90
N GLU A 8 1.46 7.55 -1.66
CA GLU A 8 0.48 6.53 -1.31
C GLU A 8 0.96 5.15 -1.80
N VAL A 9 1.02 4.19 -0.86
CA VAL A 9 1.22 2.77 -1.13
C VAL A 9 -0.01 2.03 -0.62
N TRP A 10 -0.75 1.39 -1.51
CA TRP A 10 -1.96 0.67 -1.16
C TRP A 10 -1.70 -0.82 -1.24
N VAL A 11 -2.05 -1.52 -0.18
CA VAL A 11 -1.91 -2.98 -0.09
C VAL A 11 -3.31 -3.56 -0.06
N ILE A 12 -3.59 -4.49 -0.97
CA ILE A 12 -4.95 -5.04 -1.17
C ILE A 12 -4.92 -6.53 -0.86
N GLY A 13 -5.81 -6.97 0.02
CA GLY A 13 -5.87 -8.34 0.50
C GLY A 13 -4.89 -8.61 1.64
N GLY A 14 -4.95 -9.83 2.17
CA GLY A 14 -4.13 -10.24 3.31
C GLY A 14 -2.66 -10.41 2.93
N VAL A 15 -1.76 -9.94 3.79
CA VAL A 15 -0.31 -10.15 3.70
C VAL A 15 0.22 -10.66 5.04
N ASP A 16 1.31 -11.43 4.99
CA ASP A 16 2.02 -11.90 6.18
C ASP A 16 3.53 -11.62 6.10
N GLU A 17 4.28 -12.09 7.10
CA GLU A 17 5.74 -11.94 7.15
C GLU A 17 6.45 -12.37 5.86
N ALA A 18 5.94 -13.39 5.15
CA ALA A 18 6.53 -13.87 3.90
C ALA A 18 6.37 -12.86 2.75
N ASP A 19 5.50 -11.86 2.88
CA ASP A 19 5.30 -10.78 1.90
C ASP A 19 6.09 -9.51 2.23
N SER A 20 6.88 -9.49 3.32
CA SER A 20 7.70 -8.34 3.73
C SER A 20 8.61 -7.78 2.62
N GLU A 21 9.27 -8.64 1.84
CA GLU A 21 10.14 -8.22 0.73
C GLU A 21 9.38 -7.45 -0.36
N LEU A 22 8.13 -7.82 -0.61
CA LEU A 22 7.27 -7.11 -1.57
C LEU A 22 6.96 -5.70 -1.06
N LEU A 23 6.67 -5.57 0.23
CA LEU A 23 6.43 -4.26 0.88
C LEU A 23 7.69 -3.39 0.90
N LYS A 24 8.88 -3.98 1.07
CA LYS A 24 10.17 -3.27 0.94
C LYS A 24 10.36 -2.73 -0.47
N GLN A 25 10.08 -3.52 -1.50
CA GLN A 25 10.16 -3.07 -2.89
C GLN A 25 9.18 -1.91 -3.19
N ALA A 26 7.97 -1.99 -2.65
CA ALA A 26 6.99 -0.91 -2.76
C ALA A 26 7.48 0.37 -2.06
N LEU A 27 8.07 0.25 -0.87
CA LEU A 27 8.68 1.37 -0.16
C LEU A 27 9.83 2.00 -0.96
N VAL A 28 10.75 1.19 -1.49
CA VAL A 28 11.86 1.69 -2.33
C VAL A 28 11.30 2.44 -3.54
N THR A 29 10.29 1.88 -4.20
CA THR A 29 9.61 2.54 -5.32
C THR A 29 9.01 3.88 -4.88
N ALA A 30 8.36 3.94 -3.72
CA ALA A 30 7.79 5.18 -3.18
C ALA A 30 8.88 6.23 -2.87
N LEU A 31 10.02 5.81 -2.31
CA LEU A 31 11.16 6.68 -2.00
C LEU A 31 11.82 7.26 -3.26
N THR A 32 11.87 6.51 -4.37
CA THR A 32 12.40 7.02 -5.64
C THR A 32 11.58 8.17 -6.22
N LYS A 33 10.32 8.35 -5.79
CA LYS A 33 9.49 9.50 -6.17
C LYS A 33 9.86 10.80 -5.41
N GLY A 34 10.88 10.76 -4.56
CA GLY A 34 11.46 11.94 -3.90
C GLY A 34 10.79 12.37 -2.60
N SER A 35 9.69 11.73 -2.19
CA SER A 35 9.07 11.95 -0.88
C SER A 35 9.57 10.92 0.14
N ARG A 36 9.92 11.40 1.34
CA ARG A 36 10.21 10.56 2.51
C ARG A 36 9.00 10.33 3.41
N ARG A 37 7.83 10.89 3.05
CA ARG A 37 6.56 10.69 3.77
C ARG A 37 5.73 9.69 2.99
N ILE A 38 5.54 8.51 3.55
CA ILE A 38 4.92 7.38 2.86
C ILE A 38 3.75 6.91 3.71
N ARG A 39 2.60 6.75 3.07
CA ARG A 39 1.41 6.18 3.70
C ARG A 39 1.19 4.79 3.10
N PHE A 40 1.33 3.77 3.92
CA PHE A 40 0.83 2.44 3.62
C PHE A 40 -0.63 2.36 4.06
N ARG A 41 -1.54 2.08 3.13
CA ARG A 41 -2.94 1.83 3.42
C ARG A 41 -3.29 0.40 3.06
N PHE A 42 -3.68 -0.38 4.06
CA PHE A 42 -4.06 -1.77 3.93
C PHE A 42 -5.57 -1.88 3.79
N TYR A 43 -6.04 -2.38 2.65
CA TYR A 43 -7.43 -2.71 2.39
C TYR A 43 -7.63 -4.20 2.63
N LEU A 44 -8.16 -4.54 3.81
CA LEU A 44 -8.23 -5.91 4.29
C LEU A 44 -9.67 -6.44 4.27
N PRO A 45 -9.88 -7.73 3.94
CA PRO A 45 -11.21 -8.34 3.98
C PRO A 45 -11.74 -8.55 5.41
N SER A 46 -10.86 -8.62 6.40
CA SER A 46 -11.20 -8.69 7.82
C SER A 46 -10.36 -7.70 8.61
N LEU A 47 -11.02 -6.77 9.31
CA LEU A 47 -10.35 -5.84 10.21
C LEU A 47 -9.84 -6.55 11.46
N GLY A 48 -8.74 -6.08 12.03
CA GLY A 48 -8.15 -6.60 13.27
C GLY A 48 -7.26 -7.84 13.12
N ASP A 49 -7.06 -8.36 11.91
CA ASP A 49 -5.97 -9.31 11.63
C ASP A 49 -4.65 -8.55 11.63
N LEU A 50 -3.76 -8.85 12.58
CA LEU A 50 -2.47 -8.17 12.74
C LEU A 50 -1.37 -8.75 11.84
N SER A 51 -1.65 -9.72 10.98
CA SER A 51 -0.66 -10.34 10.08
C SER A 51 0.06 -9.30 9.19
N TYR A 52 -0.65 -8.24 8.78
CA TYR A 52 -0.02 -7.16 8.02
C TYR A 52 1.00 -6.36 8.83
N MET A 53 0.83 -6.25 10.15
CA MET A 53 1.80 -5.62 11.03
C MET A 53 3.05 -6.49 11.19
N GLU A 54 2.92 -7.81 11.15
CA GLU A 54 4.06 -8.72 11.09
C GLU A 54 4.84 -8.54 9.78
N ALA A 55 4.13 -8.43 8.65
CA ALA A 55 4.71 -8.10 7.35
C ALA A 55 5.43 -6.74 7.34
N MET A 56 4.85 -5.72 7.99
CA MET A 56 5.41 -4.38 8.07
C MET A 56 6.57 -4.25 9.07
N ARG A 57 6.67 -5.12 10.07
CA ARG A 57 7.73 -5.05 11.10
C ARG A 57 9.13 -4.88 10.49
N PRO A 58 9.63 -5.76 9.59
CA PRO A 58 10.94 -5.57 8.98
C PRO A 58 11.03 -4.30 8.12
N VAL A 59 9.94 -3.93 7.42
CA VAL A 59 9.88 -2.70 6.61
C VAL A 59 10.14 -1.46 7.48
N LEU A 60 9.48 -1.39 8.65
CA LEU A 60 9.61 -0.26 9.58
C LEU A 60 10.97 -0.22 10.28
N LEU A 61 11.51 -1.38 10.67
CA LEU A 61 12.80 -1.47 11.37
C LEU A 61 13.99 -1.13 10.46
N GLU A 62 13.93 -1.50 9.19
CA GLU A 62 15.02 -1.27 8.23
C GLU A 62 15.00 0.14 7.62
N ASN A 63 13.88 0.87 7.73
CA ASN A 63 13.68 2.13 7.00
C ASN A 63 13.37 3.33 7.91
N VAL A 64 14.22 3.56 8.90
CA VAL A 64 14.10 4.64 9.89
C VAL A 64 14.23 6.07 9.34
N VAL A 65 14.67 6.22 8.09
CA VAL A 65 14.85 7.52 7.43
C VAL A 65 13.56 8.08 6.80
N ALA A 66 12.50 7.26 6.75
CA ALA A 66 11.21 7.63 6.19
C ALA A 66 10.18 7.87 7.31
N SER A 67 9.32 8.86 7.12
CA SER A 67 8.12 9.04 7.93
C SER A 67 7.03 8.14 7.37
N ILE A 68 6.88 6.95 7.93
CA ILE A 68 5.89 5.96 7.49
C ILE A 68 4.64 6.05 8.35
N VAL A 69 3.48 6.19 7.71
CA VAL A 69 2.16 6.04 8.33
C VAL A 69 1.55 4.75 7.83
N VAL A 70 0.98 3.97 8.74
CA VAL A 70 0.26 2.74 8.42
C VAL A 70 -1.20 2.94 8.78
N GLU A 71 -2.09 2.76 7.81
CA GLU A 71 -3.54 2.85 7.95
C GLU A 71 -4.16 1.50 7.57
N GLU A 72 -5.18 1.09 8.32
CA GLU A 72 -6.03 -0.06 8.01
C GLU A 72 -7.40 0.45 7.55
N LYS A 73 -7.94 -0.19 6.52
CA LYS A 73 -9.26 0.09 5.98
C LYS A 73 -9.99 -1.20 5.58
N PRO A 74 -11.34 -1.18 5.63
CA PRO A 74 -12.14 -2.26 5.05
C PRO A 74 -11.90 -2.31 3.54
N LEU A 75 -11.89 -3.51 2.98
CA LEU A 75 -11.76 -3.71 1.53
C LEU A 75 -12.88 -3.03 0.73
N GLU A 76 -14.07 -2.91 1.32
CA GLU A 76 -15.24 -2.26 0.72
C GLU A 76 -15.02 -0.75 0.47
N GLU A 77 -14.08 -0.12 1.18
CA GLU A 77 -13.75 1.29 0.96
C GLU A 77 -12.84 1.53 -0.26
N LEU A 78 -12.25 0.47 -0.83
CA LEU A 78 -11.28 0.57 -1.91
C LEU A 78 -11.85 1.28 -3.15
N GLU A 79 -13.03 0.89 -3.61
CA GLU A 79 -13.65 1.49 -4.82
C GLU A 79 -13.88 2.99 -4.64
N ARG A 80 -14.45 3.39 -3.50
CA ARG A 80 -14.69 4.79 -3.18
C ARG A 80 -13.39 5.58 -3.08
N ASP A 81 -12.37 5.02 -2.45
CA ASP A 81 -11.09 5.70 -2.32
C ASP A 81 -10.39 5.84 -3.69
N LEU A 82 -10.52 4.87 -4.60
CA LEU A 82 -9.99 4.95 -5.98
C LEU A 82 -10.60 6.07 -6.79
N GLU A 83 -11.90 6.30 -6.67
CA GLU A 83 -12.59 7.41 -7.37
C GLU A 83 -12.05 8.78 -6.94
N THR A 84 -11.50 8.87 -5.73
CA THR A 84 -10.98 10.11 -5.15
C THR A 84 -9.47 10.26 -5.29
N VAL A 85 -8.77 9.25 -5.82
CA VAL A 85 -7.34 9.31 -6.08
C VAL A 85 -7.09 10.31 -7.20
N GLY A 86 -6.34 11.36 -6.87
CA GLY A 86 -5.93 12.39 -7.82
C GLY A 86 -4.44 12.32 -8.19
N GLU A 87 -3.72 11.29 -7.74
CA GLU A 87 -2.27 11.13 -7.90
C GLU A 87 -1.89 9.66 -8.13
N GLU A 88 -0.65 9.42 -8.56
CA GLU A 88 -0.19 8.07 -8.86
C GLU A 88 0.03 7.23 -7.59
N VAL A 89 -0.72 6.13 -7.44
CA VAL A 89 -0.65 5.22 -6.29
C VAL A 89 0.16 3.97 -6.63
N ILE A 90 1.01 3.53 -5.69
CA ILE A 90 1.70 2.23 -5.78
C ILE A 90 0.80 1.17 -5.18
N VAL A 91 0.44 0.14 -5.94
CA VAL A 91 -0.45 -0.94 -5.47
C VAL A 91 0.34 -2.22 -5.26
N VAL A 92 0.15 -2.83 -4.10
CA VAL A 92 0.68 -4.14 -3.73
C VAL A 92 -0.50 -5.10 -3.58
N SER A 93 -0.47 -6.22 -4.30
CA SER A 93 -1.48 -7.27 -4.11
C SER A 93 -0.95 -8.36 -3.20
N GLY A 94 -1.61 -8.52 -2.06
CA GLY A 94 -1.44 -9.68 -1.19
C GLY A 94 -2.18 -10.92 -1.70
N ARG A 95 -2.36 -11.88 -0.80
CA ARG A 95 -3.22 -13.05 -1.01
C ARG A 95 -4.68 -12.58 -1.15
N GLU A 96 -5.43 -13.22 -2.04
CA GLU A 96 -6.83 -12.87 -2.39
C GLU A 96 -7.01 -11.53 -3.16
N GLY A 97 -6.02 -10.64 -3.16
CA GLY A 97 -6.05 -9.36 -3.89
C GLY A 97 -5.90 -9.45 -5.42
N ARG A 98 -5.48 -10.60 -5.97
CA ARG A 98 -5.23 -10.75 -7.43
C ARG A 98 -6.50 -10.59 -8.26
N ASN A 99 -7.62 -11.13 -7.80
CA ASN A 99 -8.90 -10.99 -8.50
C ASN A 99 -9.39 -9.53 -8.51
N ILE A 100 -8.94 -8.74 -7.53
CA ILE A 100 -9.28 -7.33 -7.38
C ILE A 100 -8.39 -6.48 -8.31
N LEU A 101 -7.10 -6.82 -8.45
CA LEU A 101 -6.18 -6.17 -9.39
C LEU A 101 -6.72 -6.12 -10.82
N ASP A 102 -7.31 -7.22 -11.32
CA ASP A 102 -7.89 -7.27 -12.66
C ASP A 102 -9.04 -6.27 -12.86
N SER A 103 -9.73 -5.94 -11.77
CA SER A 103 -10.76 -4.89 -11.76
C SER A 103 -10.16 -3.48 -11.69
N LEU A 104 -9.02 -3.32 -10.99
CA LEU A 104 -8.28 -2.06 -10.89
C LEU A 104 -7.54 -1.68 -12.17
N GLU A 105 -7.12 -2.67 -12.95
CA GLU A 105 -6.53 -2.45 -14.26
C GLU A 105 -7.45 -1.69 -15.23
N LYS A 106 -8.76 -1.63 -14.97
CA LYS A 106 -9.68 -0.82 -15.78
C LYS A 106 -9.58 0.68 -15.46
N LEU A 107 -9.01 1.05 -14.32
CA LEU A 107 -8.83 2.43 -13.83
C LEU A 107 -7.43 3.00 -14.19
N LYS A 108 -6.83 2.45 -15.26
CA LYS A 108 -5.40 2.39 -15.64
C LYS A 108 -4.59 3.70 -15.78
N SER A 109 -5.15 4.90 -15.60
CA SER A 109 -4.37 6.14 -15.85
C SER A 109 -3.51 6.61 -14.67
N GLN A 110 -3.71 6.09 -13.45
CA GLN A 110 -3.04 6.60 -12.23
C GLN A 110 -2.45 5.52 -11.30
N VAL A 111 -2.29 4.27 -11.74
CA VAL A 111 -1.88 3.17 -10.84
C VAL A 111 -0.61 2.47 -11.33
N LYS A 112 0.39 2.35 -10.45
CA LYS A 112 1.57 1.49 -10.66
C LYS A 112 1.46 0.25 -9.79
N VAL A 113 1.22 -0.90 -10.41
CA VAL A 113 1.05 -2.20 -9.73
C VAL A 113 2.41 -2.86 -9.51
N ILE A 114 2.61 -3.40 -8.31
CA ILE A 114 3.72 -4.29 -7.93
C ILE A 114 3.08 -5.58 -7.39
N SER A 115 3.29 -6.70 -8.08
CA SER A 115 2.78 -8.02 -7.69
C SER A 115 3.90 -9.06 -7.71
N ARG A 116 3.69 -10.17 -7.00
CA ARG A 116 4.48 -11.41 -7.18
C ARG A 116 4.14 -12.08 -8.50
#